data_AF-A0A930TSY0-F1
#
_entry.id   AF-A0A930TSY0-F1
#
_cell.length_a   1.000
_cell.length_b   1.000
_cell.length_c   1.000
_cell.angle_alpha   90.00
_cell.angle_beta   90.00
_cell.angle_gamma   90.00
#
_symmetry.space_group_name_H-M   'P 1'
#
loop_
_entity.id
_entity.type
_entity.pdbx_description
1 polymer ?
#
loop_
_entity_poly.entity_id
_entity_poly.type
_entity_poly.pdbx_seq_one_letter_code
_entity_poly.pdbx_strand_id
1 'polypeptide(L)'
;MTIQLRDGTESDLPELQQLFYDTVQQVNSRDYDAEQIQVWSSYAWNDDLWIERMSTQQFVLAVVDGAIAGFARLETDGHIDLFFIHVEYQGRGIGSRLLTHLETLV
;
A
#
# COMPACT_ATOMS: atom_id res chain seq x y z
N MET A 1 0.06 -20.41 1.57
CA MET A 1 -0.39 -19.01 1.42
C MET A 1 -0.24 -18.64 -0.04
N THR A 2 -1.34 -18.37 -0.73
CA THR A 2 -1.32 -17.94 -2.13
C THR A 2 -1.48 -16.43 -2.15
N ILE A 3 -0.56 -15.73 -2.81
CA ILE A 3 -0.61 -14.28 -2.96
C ILE A 3 -1.13 -13.99 -4.37
N GLN A 4 -2.34 -13.44 -4.45
CA GLN A 4 -2.94 -13.03 -5.71
C GLN A 4 -2.65 -11.55 -5.93
N LEU A 5 -2.22 -11.19 -7.14
CA LEU A 5 -2.01 -9.79 -7.53
C LEU A 5 -3.16 -9.36 -8.43
N ARG A 6 -3.67 -8.15 -8.23
CA ARG A 6 -4.66 -7.50 -9.11
C ARG A 6 -4.51 -6.00 -9.07
N ASP A 7 -5.06 -5.32 -10.07
CA ASP A 7 -5.20 -3.87 -10.02
C ASP A 7 -6.18 -3.45 -8.92
N GLY A 8 -5.88 -2.33 -8.28
CA GLY A 8 -6.75 -1.69 -7.30
C GLY A 8 -7.83 -0.83 -7.97
N THR A 9 -9.00 -0.78 -7.36
CA THR A 9 -10.14 0.05 -7.79
C THR A 9 -10.61 0.92 -6.64
N GLU A 10 -11.34 2.00 -6.91
CA GLU A 10 -11.84 2.91 -5.87
C GLU A 10 -12.64 2.22 -4.77
N SER A 11 -13.28 1.08 -5.06
CA SER A 11 -13.97 0.26 -4.05
C SER A 11 -13.06 -0.31 -2.97
N ASP A 12 -11.75 -0.41 -3.24
CA ASP A 12 -10.73 -0.89 -2.30
C ASP A 12 -10.26 0.22 -1.33
N LEU A 13 -10.61 1.48 -1.64
CA LEU A 13 -10.08 2.65 -0.94
C LEU A 13 -10.20 2.56 0.60
N PRO A 14 -11.35 2.19 1.18
CA PRO A 14 -11.46 2.11 2.64
C PRO A 14 -10.46 1.13 3.27
N GLU A 15 -10.20 -0.01 2.62
CA GLU A 15 -9.28 -1.02 3.11
C GLU A 15 -7.81 -0.59 2.90
N LEU A 16 -7.50 0.11 1.80
CA LEU A 16 -6.16 0.67 1.55
C LEU A 16 -5.79 1.76 2.56
N GLN A 17 -6.71 2.67 2.85
CA GLN A 17 -6.49 3.75 3.82
C GLN A 17 -6.25 3.18 5.22
N GLN A 18 -7.05 2.19 5.63
CA GLN A 18 -6.88 1.52 6.91
C GLN A 18 -5.53 0.78 6.99
N LEU A 19 -5.16 0.02 5.94
CA LEU A 19 -3.88 -0.66 5.87
C LEU A 19 -2.71 0.32 6.00
N PHE A 20 -2.74 1.42 5.24
CA PHE A 20 -1.72 2.46 5.29
C PHE A 20 -1.62 3.07 6.69
N TYR A 21 -2.76 3.48 7.27
CA TYR A 21 -2.81 4.04 8.62
C TYR A 21 -2.19 3.09 9.65
N ASP A 22 -2.64 1.85 9.69
CA ASP A 22 -2.19 0.85 10.68
C ASP A 22 -0.70 0.53 10.50
N THR A 23 -0.23 0.45 9.26
CA THR A 23 1.18 0.16 8.98
C THR A 23 2.07 1.31 9.44
N VAL A 24 1.69 2.57 9.15
CA VAL A 24 2.42 3.74 9.64
C VAL A 24 2.44 3.78 11.17
N GLN A 25 1.29 3.55 11.81
CA GLN A 25 1.15 3.60 13.27
C GLN A 25 1.89 2.47 14.00
N GLN A 26 1.93 1.26 13.45
CA GLN A 26 2.37 0.07 14.18
C GLN A 26 3.72 -0.49 13.71
N VAL A 27 4.09 -0.27 12.44
CA VAL A 27 5.35 -0.74 11.86
C VAL A 27 6.36 0.39 11.81
N ASN A 28 6.04 1.48 11.11
CA ASN A 28 6.97 2.59 10.89
C ASN A 28 7.29 3.36 12.17
N SER A 29 6.39 3.39 13.16
CA SER A 29 6.61 4.07 14.46
C SER A 29 7.82 3.57 15.26
N ARG A 30 8.46 2.49 14.81
CA ARG A 30 9.73 2.00 15.34
C ARG A 30 10.94 2.85 14.92
N ASP A 31 10.83 3.53 13.78
CA ASP A 31 11.94 4.21 13.11
C ASP A 31 11.78 5.75 13.09
N TYR A 32 10.58 6.25 13.41
CA TYR A 32 10.23 7.67 13.30
C TYR A 32 9.62 8.21 14.58
N ASP A 33 9.69 9.53 14.76
CA ASP A 33 9.13 10.19 15.93
C ASP A 33 7.59 10.29 15.89
N ALA A 34 6.98 10.59 17.03
CA ALA A 34 5.53 10.62 17.17
C ALA A 34 4.87 11.71 16.31
N GLU A 35 5.54 12.84 16.08
CA GLU A 35 5.01 13.94 15.26
C GLU A 35 4.96 13.52 13.78
N GLN A 36 6.03 12.90 13.29
CA GLN A 36 6.10 12.33 11.94
C GLN A 36 5.01 11.27 11.72
N ILE A 37 4.88 10.31 12.65
CA ILE A 37 3.86 9.26 12.56
C ILE A 37 2.45 9.85 12.57
N GLN A 38 2.19 10.85 13.40
CA GLN A 38 0.89 11.52 13.44
C GLN A 38 0.57 12.21 12.11
N VAL A 39 1.52 12.96 11.55
CA VAL A 39 1.32 13.65 10.27
C VAL A 39 1.11 12.65 9.14
N TRP A 40 1.99 11.66 8.99
CA TRP A 40 1.91 10.72 7.87
C TRP A 40 0.68 9.84 7.92
N SER A 41 0.32 9.30 9.08
CA SER A 41 -0.88 8.47 9.21
C SER A 41 -2.16 9.25 8.93
N SER A 42 -2.18 10.58 9.18
CA SER A 42 -3.34 11.42 8.87
C SER A 42 -3.67 11.47 7.37
N TYR A 43 -2.69 11.27 6.50
CA TYR A 43 -2.90 11.20 5.05
C TYR A 43 -3.73 10.00 4.62
N ALA A 44 -3.93 8.99 5.47
CA ALA A 44 -4.88 7.92 5.23
C ALA A 44 -6.28 8.48 4.93
N TRP A 45 -6.68 9.55 5.63
CA TRP A 45 -8.07 10.05 5.63
C TRP A 45 -8.28 11.26 4.71
N ASN A 46 -7.37 11.46 3.75
CA ASN A 46 -7.52 12.46 2.71
C ASN A 46 -8.05 11.80 1.42
N ASP A 47 -9.36 11.59 1.36
CA ASP A 47 -10.01 10.87 0.26
C ASP A 47 -9.68 11.49 -1.11
N ASP A 48 -9.70 12.82 -1.22
CA ASP A 48 -9.39 13.52 -2.48
C ASP A 48 -7.99 13.16 -3.01
N LEU A 49 -6.99 13.13 -2.12
CA LEU A 49 -5.62 12.74 -2.46
C LEU A 49 -5.56 11.28 -2.94
N TRP A 50 -6.28 10.37 -2.28
CA TRP A 50 -6.26 8.96 -2.67
C TRP A 50 -7.02 8.71 -3.98
N ILE A 51 -8.16 9.35 -4.18
CA ILE A 51 -8.93 9.28 -5.43
C ILE A 51 -8.07 9.82 -6.58
N GLU A 52 -7.42 10.97 -6.40
CA GLU A 52 -6.49 11.52 -7.39
C GLU A 52 -5.36 10.52 -7.71
N ARG A 53 -4.74 9.95 -6.68
CA ARG A 53 -3.68 8.95 -6.84
C ARG A 53 -4.13 7.72 -7.61
N MET A 54 -5.31 7.19 -7.30
CA MET A 54 -5.86 6.00 -7.95
C MET A 54 -6.32 6.26 -9.39
N SER A 55 -6.73 7.50 -9.71
CA SER A 55 -7.16 7.87 -11.07
C SER A 55 -6.01 8.03 -12.07
N THR A 56 -4.80 8.30 -11.57
CA THR A 56 -3.65 8.70 -12.40
C THR A 56 -2.60 7.61 -12.57
N GLN A 57 -2.64 6.55 -11.77
CA GLN A 57 -1.52 5.60 -11.66
C GLN A 57 -1.95 4.17 -11.35
N GLN A 58 -1.02 3.24 -11.57
CA GLN A 58 -1.28 1.82 -11.39
C GLN A 58 -1.08 1.43 -9.92
N PHE A 59 -2.20 1.21 -9.24
CA PHE A 59 -2.23 0.54 -7.94
C PHE A 59 -2.25 -0.96 -8.14
N VAL A 60 -1.26 -1.67 -7.60
CA VAL A 60 -1.22 -3.12 -7.56
C VAL A 60 -1.46 -3.59 -6.13
N LEU A 61 -2.46 -4.45 -5.96
CA LEU A 61 -2.85 -5.02 -4.68
C LEU A 61 -2.39 -6.46 -4.58
N ALA A 62 -1.91 -6.84 -3.40
CA ALA A 62 -1.65 -8.22 -3.02
C ALA A 62 -2.75 -8.71 -2.08
N VAL A 63 -3.50 -9.71 -2.53
CA VAL A 63 -4.63 -10.30 -1.80
C VAL A 63 -4.26 -11.68 -1.28
N VAL A 64 -4.55 -11.93 -0.01
CA VAL A 64 -4.35 -13.21 0.69
C VAL A 64 -5.62 -13.54 1.43
N ASP A 65 -6.16 -14.74 1.19
CA ASP A 65 -7.39 -15.22 1.83
C ASP A 65 -8.59 -14.25 1.73
N GLY A 66 -8.64 -13.47 0.64
CA GLY A 66 -9.70 -12.50 0.36
C GLY A 66 -9.49 -11.09 0.94
N ALA A 67 -8.43 -10.86 1.71
CA ALA A 67 -8.10 -9.55 2.29
C ALA A 67 -6.87 -8.93 1.60
N ILE A 68 -6.81 -7.60 1.53
CA ILE A 68 -5.65 -6.87 1.03
C ILE A 68 -4.53 -6.98 2.07
N ALA A 69 -3.49 -7.73 1.71
CA ALA A 69 -2.33 -7.97 2.56
C ALA A 69 -1.17 -7.00 2.26
N GLY A 70 -1.27 -6.23 1.18
CA GLY A 70 -0.32 -5.18 0.81
C GLY A 70 -0.70 -4.51 -0.50
N PHE A 71 -0.11 -3.37 -0.79
CA PHE A 71 -0.29 -2.64 -2.04
C PHE A 71 0.96 -1.86 -2.43
N ALA A 72 1.02 -1.49 -3.70
CA ALA A 72 2.00 -0.55 -4.20
C ALA A 72 1.41 0.35 -5.29
N ARG A 73 1.97 1.55 -5.43
CA ARG A 73 1.64 2.52 -6.48
C ARG A 73 2.88 2.76 -7.32
N LEU A 74 2.75 2.58 -8.63
CA LEU A 74 3.81 2.79 -9.61
C LEU A 74 3.45 3.96 -10.52
N GLU A 75 4.37 4.93 -10.62
CA GLU A 75 4.26 6.06 -11.53
C GLU A 75 4.70 5.66 -12.95
N THR A 76 4.31 6.44 -13.96
CA THR A 76 4.54 6.10 -15.38
C THR A 76 6.01 6.11 -15.80
N ASP A 77 6.89 6.72 -15.00
CA ASP A 77 8.34 6.71 -15.20
C ASP A 77 9.05 5.56 -14.47
N GLY A 78 8.29 4.68 -13.81
CA GLY A 78 8.79 3.55 -13.04
C GLY A 78 9.11 3.86 -11.57
N HIS A 79 8.83 5.07 -11.09
CA HIS A 79 8.98 5.41 -9.67
C HIS A 79 7.92 4.69 -8.81
N ILE A 80 8.35 4.03 -7.73
CA ILE A 80 7.44 3.42 -6.75
C ILE A 80 7.11 4.48 -5.70
N ASP A 81 5.94 5.12 -5.84
CA ASP A 81 5.49 6.19 -4.94
C ASP A 81 5.03 5.65 -3.57
N LEU A 82 4.28 4.53 -3.57
CA LEU A 82 3.79 3.90 -2.35
C LEU A 82 4.11 2.41 -2.35
N PHE A 83 4.51 1.89 -1.19
CA PHE A 83 4.77 0.46 -1.02
C PHE A 83 4.54 0.02 0.43
N PHE A 84 3.41 -0.64 0.69
CA PHE A 84 2.98 -0.98 2.05
C PHE A 84 2.50 -2.42 2.14
N ILE A 85 2.90 -3.11 3.21
CA ILE A 85 2.41 -4.45 3.57
C ILE A 85 1.63 -4.31 4.87
N HIS A 86 0.48 -4.98 4.98
CA HIS A 86 -0.34 -4.95 6.17
C HIS A 86 0.47 -5.42 7.40
N VAL A 87 0.27 -4.77 8.55
CA VAL A 87 1.03 -5.02 9.79
C VAL A 87 1.07 -6.51 10.19
N GLU A 88 -0.04 -7.22 10.02
CA GLU A 88 -0.13 -8.65 10.36
C GLU A 88 0.53 -9.60 9.34
N TYR A 89 0.86 -9.11 8.15
CA TYR A 89 1.33 -9.92 7.01
C TYR A 89 2.82 -9.70 6.68
N GLN A 90 3.54 -8.93 7.50
CA GLN A 90 4.97 -8.66 7.36
C GLN A 90 5.81 -9.95 7.35
N GLY A 91 6.91 -9.95 6.58
CA GLY A 91 7.87 -11.07 6.53
C GLY A 91 7.37 -12.34 5.83
N ARG A 92 6.24 -12.28 5.11
CA ARG A 92 5.62 -13.44 4.43
C ARG A 92 5.87 -13.49 2.91
N GLY A 93 6.82 -12.71 2.40
CA GLY A 93 7.17 -12.65 0.97
C GLY A 93 6.22 -11.84 0.08
N ILE A 94 5.21 -11.17 0.64
CA ILE A 94 4.26 -10.32 -0.12
C ILE A 94 4.98 -9.15 -0.79
N GLY A 95 5.85 -8.44 -0.06
CA GLY A 95 6.65 -7.36 -0.61
C GLY A 95 7.50 -7.82 -1.79
N SER A 96 8.22 -8.93 -1.65
CA SER A 96 8.99 -9.49 -2.77
C SER A 96 8.11 -9.80 -3.97
N ARG A 97 6.91 -10.37 -3.75
CA ARG A 97 5.97 -10.68 -4.84
C ARG A 97 5.44 -9.44 -5.54
N LEU A 98 5.10 -8.38 -4.80
CA LEU A 98 4.69 -7.08 -5.36
C LEU A 98 5.83 -6.47 -6.17
N LEU A 99 7.02 -6.36 -5.58
CA LEU A 99 8.17 -5.73 -6.24
C LEU A 99 8.54 -6.43 -7.55
N THR A 100 8.66 -7.76 -7.54
CA THR A 100 8.95 -8.54 -8.76
C THR A 100 7.89 -8.34 -9.84
N HIS A 101 6.63 -8.11 -9.47
CA HIS A 101 5.60 -7.81 -10.46
C HIS A 101 5.75 -6.39 -11.02
N LEU A 102 5.98 -5.39 -10.17
CA LEU A 102 6.19 -4.00 -10.60
C LEU A 102 7.36 -3.87 -11.57
N GLU A 103 8.46 -4.60 -11.33
CA GLU A 103 9.63 -4.64 -12.21
C GLU A 103 9.33 -5.18 -13.62
N THR A 104 8.21 -5.88 -13.82
CA THR A 104 7.77 -6.34 -15.16
C THR A 104 6.90 -5.32 -15.90
N LEU A 105 6.50 -4.23 -15.24
CA LEU A 105 5.63 -3.18 -15.79
C LEU A 105 6.41 -1.98 -16.35
N VAL A 106 7.74 -1.97 -16.16
CA VAL A 106 8.65 -0.90 -16.59
C VAL A 106 9.47 -1.27 -17.82
#